data_AF-A0A6G2DAK6-F1
#
_entry.id   AF-A0A6G2DAK6-F1
#
_cell.length_a   1.000
_cell.length_b   1.000
_cell.length_c   1.000
_cell.angle_alpha   90.00
_cell.angle_beta   90.00
_cell.angle_gamma   90.00
#
_symmetry.space_group_name_H-M   'P 1'
#
loop_
_entity.id
_entity.type
_entity.pdbx_description
1 polymer ?
#
loop_
_entity_poly.entity_id
_entity_poly.type
_entity_poly.pdbx_seq_one_letter_code
_entity_poly.pdbx_strand_id
1 'polypeptide(L)'
;MEKIIKEKISSLLSQEEEVLSVEQLGGMTNQNYLAKTTNKQYIVKFFGKGTEKLINRQDEKYNLELLKDLGLDVKNYLFDIEAGIKVNEYIESAITLDSTSIKTKFDKIAPILQTIHTSAKELRGEFAPFEEIKKYESLIEEQIPYANYESVRNAFFSL
;
A
#
# COMPACT_ATOMS: atom_id res chain seq x y z
N MET A 1 -3.43 10.76 -14.04
CA MET A 1 -2.66 10.17 -12.92
C MET A 1 -1.19 10.54 -13.04
N GLU A 2 -0.54 10.24 -14.17
CA GLU A 2 0.85 10.63 -14.43
C GLU A 2 1.17 12.10 -14.16
N LYS A 3 0.29 13.04 -14.54
CA LYS A 3 0.48 14.47 -14.24
C LYS A 3 0.65 14.76 -12.74
N ILE A 4 -0.25 14.20 -11.91
CA ILE A 4 -0.18 14.34 -10.44
C ILE A 4 1.11 13.70 -9.91
N ILE A 5 1.49 12.54 -10.44
CA ILE A 5 2.74 11.86 -10.06
C ILE A 5 3.96 12.74 -10.38
N LYS A 6 4.00 13.33 -11.58
CA LYS A 6 5.08 14.26 -11.98
C LYS A 6 5.16 15.45 -11.04
N GLU A 7 4.04 16.10 -10.75
CA GLU A 7 3.97 17.23 -9.81
C GLU A 7 4.50 16.87 -8.42
N LYS A 8 4.07 15.73 -7.87
CA LYS A 8 4.53 15.28 -6.55
C LYS A 8 6.00 14.89 -6.54
N ILE A 9 6.51 14.26 -7.58
CA ILE A 9 7.94 13.92 -7.68
C ILE A 9 8.80 15.17 -7.86
N SER A 10 8.35 16.16 -8.64
CA SER A 10 9.08 17.42 -8.81
C SER A 10 9.38 18.12 -7.47
N SER A 11 8.53 17.93 -6.44
CA SER A 11 8.82 18.45 -5.09
C SER A 11 10.01 17.79 -4.37
N LEU A 12 10.46 16.62 -4.85
CA LEU A 12 11.61 15.87 -4.33
C LEU A 12 12.90 16.13 -5.11
N LEU A 13 12.84 16.92 -6.18
CA LEU A 13 13.94 17.15 -7.11
C LEU A 13 14.64 18.48 -6.84
N SER A 14 15.94 18.51 -7.11
CA SER A 14 16.70 19.75 -7.21
C SER A 14 16.35 20.52 -8.50
N GLN A 15 16.75 21.79 -8.58
CA GLN A 15 16.41 22.66 -9.71
C GLN A 15 16.92 22.16 -11.08
N GLU A 16 17.96 21.32 -11.09
CA GLU A 16 18.57 20.74 -12.30
C GLU A 16 18.00 19.36 -12.66
N GLU A 17 17.16 18.77 -11.81
CA GLU A 17 16.58 17.45 -12.00
C GLU A 17 15.17 17.53 -12.58
N GLU A 18 14.88 16.64 -13.52
CA GLU A 18 13.59 16.57 -14.18
C GLU A 18 13.01 15.15 -14.12
N VAL A 19 11.69 15.06 -14.26
CA VAL A 19 10.99 13.77 -14.40
C VAL A 19 10.98 13.37 -15.87
N LEU A 20 11.75 12.33 -16.20
CA LEU A 20 11.94 11.83 -17.56
C LEU A 20 10.73 11.01 -18.02
N SER A 21 10.29 10.05 -17.19
CA SER A 21 9.13 9.21 -17.50
C SER A 21 8.36 8.80 -16.25
N VAL A 22 7.07 8.50 -16.45
CA VAL A 22 6.23 7.82 -15.47
C VAL A 22 5.56 6.68 -16.22
N GLU A 23 5.88 5.45 -15.85
CA GLU A 23 5.44 4.23 -16.50
C GLU A 23 4.57 3.43 -15.53
N GLN A 24 3.41 2.96 -15.98
CA GLN A 24 2.58 2.09 -15.16
C GLN A 24 3.23 0.72 -15.03
N LEU A 25 3.32 0.21 -13.80
CA LEU A 25 3.78 -1.14 -13.50
C LEU A 25 2.60 -2.11 -13.43
N GLY A 26 2.92 -3.40 -13.48
CA GLY A 26 1.94 -4.47 -13.25
C GLY A 26 1.38 -4.48 -11.82
N GLY A 27 0.46 -5.43 -11.59
CA GLY A 27 -0.24 -5.61 -10.33
C GLY A 27 -1.75 -5.51 -10.52
N MET A 28 -2.50 -6.20 -9.65
CA MET A 28 -3.94 -6.41 -9.84
C MET A 28 -4.75 -5.10 -9.88
N THR A 29 -4.31 -4.05 -9.18
CA THR A 29 -5.07 -2.80 -9.05
C THR A 29 -4.58 -1.65 -9.94
N ASN A 30 -3.59 -1.86 -10.83
CA ASN A 30 -3.06 -0.82 -11.74
C ASN A 30 -2.63 0.50 -11.07
N GLN A 31 -2.32 0.43 -9.77
CA GLN A 31 -2.02 1.60 -8.91
C GLN A 31 -0.52 1.77 -8.62
N ASN A 32 0.34 1.03 -9.32
CA ASN A 32 1.79 1.09 -9.14
C ASN A 32 2.43 1.70 -10.39
N TYR A 33 3.37 2.62 -10.19
CA TYR A 33 4.09 3.31 -11.26
C TYR A 33 5.59 3.35 -10.96
N LEU A 34 6.40 3.28 -12.01
CA LEU A 34 7.82 3.58 -11.98
C LEU A 34 8.02 4.99 -12.52
N ALA A 35 8.61 5.87 -11.72
CA ALA A 35 8.98 7.20 -12.17
C ALA A 35 10.49 7.32 -12.27
N LYS A 36 10.98 7.72 -13.44
CA LYS A 36 12.40 7.93 -13.73
C LYS A 36 12.70 9.41 -13.77
N THR A 37 13.74 9.83 -13.07
CA THR A 37 14.26 11.20 -13.07
C THR A 37 15.68 11.21 -13.59
N THR A 38 16.29 12.39 -13.74
CA THR A 38 17.66 12.53 -14.24
C THR A 38 18.66 11.61 -13.49
N ASN A 39 18.53 11.50 -12.18
CA ASN A 39 19.51 10.80 -11.32
C ASN A 39 18.95 9.59 -10.56
N LYS A 40 17.62 9.43 -10.46
CA LYS A 40 17.00 8.44 -9.58
C LYS A 40 15.76 7.81 -10.20
N GLN A 41 15.38 6.67 -9.63
CA GLN A 41 14.13 6.00 -9.92
C GLN A 41 13.31 5.85 -8.64
N TYR A 42 11.99 5.93 -8.77
CA TYR A 42 11.06 5.86 -7.66
C TYR A 42 9.91 4.91 -7.97
N ILE A 43 9.48 4.16 -6.96
CA ILE A 43 8.22 3.43 -6.99
C ILE A 43 7.14 4.33 -6.42
N VAL A 44 6.08 4.55 -7.20
CA VAL A 44 4.93 5.36 -6.80
C VAL A 44 3.71 4.47 -6.68
N LYS A 45 3.07 4.49 -5.52
CA LYS A 45 1.80 3.79 -5.29
C LYS A 45 0.68 4.80 -5.08
N PHE A 46 -0.39 4.64 -5.85
CA PHE A 46 -1.60 5.44 -5.73
C PHE A 46 -2.67 4.66 -4.96
N PHE A 47 -2.84 4.98 -3.68
CA PHE A 47 -3.90 4.43 -2.81
C PHE A 47 -4.96 5.52 -2.53
N GLY A 48 -5.15 6.41 -3.51
CA GLY A 48 -6.09 7.51 -3.39
C GLY A 48 -7.52 7.04 -3.59
N LYS A 49 -7.87 6.92 -4.87
CA LYS A 49 -9.24 6.81 -5.39
C LYS A 49 -9.95 5.53 -4.94
N GLY A 50 -11.06 5.70 -4.23
CA GLY A 50 -11.99 4.62 -3.86
C GLY A 50 -11.61 3.90 -2.57
N THR A 51 -10.56 4.34 -1.88
CA THR A 51 -10.12 3.75 -0.60
C THR A 51 -10.19 4.72 0.56
N GLU A 52 -10.66 5.95 0.33
CA GLU A 52 -10.82 6.98 1.36
C GLU A 52 -11.64 6.49 2.56
N LYS A 53 -12.64 5.63 2.31
CA LYS A 53 -13.51 5.06 3.35
C LYS A 53 -12.98 3.77 3.97
N LEU A 54 -11.91 3.19 3.40
CA LEU A 54 -11.31 1.92 3.82
C LEU A 54 -9.98 2.14 4.55
N ILE A 55 -9.18 3.11 4.08
CA ILE A 55 -7.82 3.36 4.55
C ILE A 55 -7.75 4.76 5.17
N ASN A 56 -7.46 4.82 6.47
CA ASN A 56 -7.15 6.10 7.11
C ASN A 56 -5.70 6.51 6.78
N ARG A 57 -5.56 7.42 5.81
CA ARG A 57 -4.24 7.86 5.33
C ARG A 57 -3.39 8.54 6.42
N GLN A 58 -4.02 9.20 7.40
CA GLN A 58 -3.29 9.83 8.50
C GLN A 58 -2.69 8.78 9.43
N ASP A 59 -3.44 7.72 9.71
CA ASP A 59 -2.98 6.58 10.51
C ASP A 59 -1.85 5.86 9.78
N GLU A 60 -2.00 5.59 8.49
CA GLU A 60 -0.94 4.96 7.66
C GLU A 60 0.35 5.78 7.65
N LYS A 61 0.28 7.11 7.53
CA LYS A 61 1.47 7.97 7.59
C LYS A 61 2.15 7.93 8.96
N TYR A 62 1.37 7.91 10.04
CA TYR A 62 1.90 7.74 11.38
C TYR A 62 2.57 6.36 11.54
N ASN A 63 1.89 5.30 11.11
CA ASN A 63 2.38 3.93 11.18
C ASN A 63 3.68 3.74 10.39
N LEU A 64 3.82 4.37 9.22
CA LEU A 64 5.03 4.32 8.42
C LEU A 64 6.24 4.83 9.20
N GLU A 65 6.14 5.99 9.85
CA GLU A 65 7.23 6.54 10.66
C GLU A 65 7.48 5.72 11.93
N LEU A 66 6.43 5.24 12.59
CA LEU A 66 6.53 4.42 13.80
C LEU A 66 7.26 3.09 13.53
N LEU A 67 7.02 2.46 12.38
CA LEU A 67 7.58 1.16 12.00
C LEU A 67 8.96 1.23 11.34
N LYS A 68 9.45 2.44 11.04
CA LYS A 68 10.66 2.66 10.23
C LYS A 68 11.93 1.99 10.79
N ASP A 69 12.07 1.95 12.11
CA ASP A 69 13.23 1.36 12.79
C ASP A 69 13.28 -0.18 12.75
N LEU A 70 12.19 -0.85 12.36
CA LEU A 70 12.17 -2.30 12.19
C LEU A 70 12.93 -2.75 10.93
N GLY A 71 13.18 -1.83 9.99
CA GLY A 71 13.88 -2.12 8.74
C GLY A 71 13.15 -3.11 7.83
N LEU A 72 11.82 -3.20 7.94
CA LEU A 72 10.99 -4.14 7.18
C LEU A 72 10.37 -3.55 5.91
N ASP A 73 10.11 -2.24 5.88
CA ASP A 73 9.64 -1.52 4.68
C ASP A 73 10.82 -0.82 3.99
N VAL A 74 10.66 -0.60 2.70
CA VAL A 74 11.62 0.15 1.88
C VAL A 74 11.59 1.64 2.25
N LYS A 75 12.66 2.36 1.91
CA LYS A 75 12.73 3.80 2.18
C LYS A 75 11.58 4.56 1.52
N ASN A 76 10.82 5.28 2.34
CA ASN A 76 9.83 6.24 1.89
C ASN A 76 10.46 7.64 1.73
N TYR A 77 10.11 8.32 0.64
CA TYR A 77 10.50 9.71 0.37
C TYR A 77 9.34 10.68 0.54
N LEU A 78 8.13 10.25 0.19
CA LEU A 78 6.93 11.08 0.27
C LEU A 78 5.71 10.22 0.62
N PHE A 79 4.86 10.78 1.48
CA PHE A 79 3.51 10.30 1.75
C PHE A 79 2.53 11.47 1.72
N ASP A 80 1.82 11.60 0.61
CA ASP A 80 0.85 12.64 0.34
C ASP A 80 -0.57 12.17 0.71
N ILE A 81 -1.11 12.76 1.78
CA ILE A 81 -2.43 12.42 2.33
C ILE A 81 -3.54 12.84 1.38
N GLU A 82 -3.42 14.01 0.77
CA GLU A 82 -4.47 14.63 -0.03
C GLU A 82 -4.65 13.87 -1.35
N ALA A 83 -3.56 13.66 -2.07
CA ALA A 83 -3.54 12.91 -3.32
C ALA A 83 -3.61 11.38 -3.11
N GLY A 84 -3.29 10.87 -1.91
CA GLY A 84 -3.21 9.43 -1.64
C GLY A 84 -2.06 8.77 -2.40
N ILE A 85 -0.88 9.39 -2.34
CA ILE A 85 0.31 8.97 -3.08
C ILE A 85 1.45 8.66 -2.13
N LYS A 86 2.12 7.52 -2.36
CA LYS A 86 3.34 7.11 -1.66
C LYS A 86 4.46 7.00 -2.67
N VAL A 87 5.58 7.66 -2.41
CA VAL A 87 6.79 7.60 -3.24
C VAL A 87 7.89 6.93 -2.42
N ASN A 88 8.34 5.77 -2.90
CA ASN A 88 9.32 4.91 -2.28
C ASN A 88 10.57 4.77 -3.16
N GLU A 89 11.64 4.25 -2.58
CA GLU A 89 12.81 3.84 -3.34
C GLU A 89 12.48 2.77 -4.37
N TYR A 90 13.15 2.87 -5.51
CA TYR A 90 13.24 1.80 -6.47
C TYR A 90 14.47 0.94 -6.14
N ILE A 91 14.25 -0.37 -5.99
CA ILE A 91 15.32 -1.35 -5.80
C ILE A 91 15.60 -2.01 -7.15
N GLU A 92 16.78 -1.75 -7.70
CA GLU A 92 17.18 -2.33 -8.98
C GLU A 92 17.32 -3.84 -8.88
N SER A 93 16.82 -4.55 -9.91
CA SER A 93 16.81 -6.01 -9.98
C SER A 93 16.13 -6.71 -8.79
N ALA A 94 15.18 -6.02 -8.13
CA ALA A 94 14.37 -6.62 -7.08
C ALA A 94 13.54 -7.81 -7.61
N ILE A 95 13.38 -8.83 -6.76
CA ILE A 95 12.59 -10.02 -7.07
C ILE A 95 11.32 -9.98 -6.21
N THR A 96 10.18 -9.77 -6.86
CA THR A 96 8.87 -9.87 -6.21
C THR A 96 8.55 -11.33 -5.94
N LEU A 97 8.23 -11.67 -4.69
CA LEU A 97 7.81 -13.03 -4.33
C LEU A 97 6.41 -13.33 -4.86
N ASP A 98 6.20 -14.61 -5.17
CA ASP A 98 4.93 -15.22 -5.55
C ASP A 98 4.63 -16.42 -4.65
N SER A 99 3.49 -17.08 -4.88
CA SER A 99 3.04 -18.22 -4.08
C SER A 99 3.98 -19.44 -4.12
N THR A 100 4.88 -19.52 -5.10
CA THR A 100 5.86 -20.61 -5.22
C THR A 100 7.16 -20.25 -4.52
N SER A 101 7.72 -19.09 -4.84
CA SER A 101 8.98 -18.60 -4.28
C SER A 101 8.89 -18.33 -2.78
N ILE A 102 7.73 -17.87 -2.26
CA ILE A 102 7.52 -17.61 -0.83
C ILE A 102 7.69 -18.88 0.02
N LYS A 103 7.32 -20.06 -0.49
CA LYS A 103 7.41 -21.35 0.21
C LYS A 103 8.84 -21.81 0.46
N THR A 104 9.81 -21.25 -0.27
CA THR A 104 11.23 -21.58 -0.13
C THR A 104 11.98 -20.66 0.84
N LYS A 105 11.28 -19.71 1.49
CA LYS A 105 11.89 -18.63 2.28
C LYS A 105 11.31 -18.51 3.69
N PHE A 106 10.73 -19.58 4.23
CA PHE A 106 10.11 -19.56 5.56
C PHE A 106 11.10 -19.25 6.68
N ASP A 107 12.36 -19.66 6.51
CA ASP A 107 13.49 -19.32 7.38
C ASP A 107 13.71 -17.82 7.54
N LYS A 108 13.31 -17.01 6.54
CA LYS A 108 13.38 -15.54 6.59
C LYS A 108 12.05 -14.90 6.95
N ILE A 109 10.95 -15.42 6.41
CA ILE A 109 9.63 -14.82 6.56
C ILE A 109 9.08 -14.99 7.98
N ALA A 110 9.28 -16.15 8.61
CA ALA A 110 8.81 -16.37 9.98
C ALA A 110 9.45 -15.37 10.97
N PRO A 111 10.78 -15.13 10.95
CA PRO A 111 11.38 -14.05 11.72
C PRO A 111 10.85 -12.66 11.39
N ILE A 112 10.61 -12.33 10.11
CA ILE A 112 10.04 -11.03 9.72
C ILE A 112 8.67 -10.81 10.38
N LEU A 113 7.80 -11.83 10.36
CA LEU A 113 6.49 -11.76 11.00
C LEU A 113 6.60 -11.67 12.54
N GLN A 114 7.55 -12.39 13.14
CA GLN A 114 7.82 -12.28 14.57
C GLN A 114 8.24 -10.86 14.95
N THR A 115 9.16 -10.24 14.20
CA THR A 115 9.63 -8.87 14.45
C THR A 115 8.48 -7.87 14.55
N ILE A 116 7.52 -7.91 13.62
CA ILE A 116 6.38 -6.98 13.66
C ILE A 116 5.42 -7.31 14.82
N HIS A 117 5.06 -8.57 15.01
CA HIS A 117 4.10 -8.99 16.04
C HIS A 117 4.61 -8.79 17.47
N THR A 118 5.93 -8.83 17.68
CA THR A 118 6.55 -8.63 19.00
C THR A 118 7.19 -7.24 19.15
N SER A 119 6.92 -6.31 18.24
CA SER A 119 7.57 -4.99 18.23
C SER A 119 7.15 -4.08 19.39
N ALA A 120 6.04 -4.40 20.08
CA ALA A 120 5.39 -3.54 21.08
C ALA A 120 5.03 -2.14 20.56
N LYS A 121 4.92 -1.98 19.23
CA LYS A 121 4.53 -0.72 18.59
C LYS A 121 3.02 -0.62 18.54
N GLU A 122 2.49 0.46 19.12
CA GLU A 122 1.07 0.78 19.12
C GLU A 122 0.70 1.52 17.83
N LEU A 123 0.25 0.75 16.83
CA LEU A 123 -0.21 1.31 15.56
C LEU A 123 -1.52 2.10 15.76
N ARG A 124 -1.74 3.08 14.89
CA ARG A 124 -3.06 3.68 14.75
C ARG A 124 -3.91 2.85 13.80
N GLY A 125 -5.15 2.60 14.21
CA GLY A 125 -6.12 1.80 13.48
C GLY A 125 -6.34 0.45 14.16
N GLU A 126 -7.55 0.27 14.70
CA GLU A 126 -7.99 -1.02 15.23
C GLU A 126 -8.68 -1.80 14.11
N PHE A 127 -8.11 -2.95 13.74
CA PHE A 127 -8.70 -3.78 12.71
C PHE A 127 -9.91 -4.53 13.28
N ALA A 128 -11.11 -4.14 12.83
CA ALA A 128 -12.38 -4.73 13.24
C ALA A 128 -13.05 -5.43 12.04
N PRO A 129 -12.85 -6.76 11.87
CA PRO A 129 -13.29 -7.47 10.66
C PRO A 129 -14.78 -7.31 10.34
N PHE A 130 -15.64 -7.35 11.36
CA PHE A 130 -17.10 -7.20 11.20
C PHE A 130 -17.49 -5.80 10.72
N GLU A 131 -16.82 -4.77 11.21
CA GLU A 131 -17.04 -3.40 10.75
C GLU A 131 -16.48 -3.21 9.34
N GLU A 132 -15.37 -3.85 9.00
CA GLU A 132 -14.80 -3.79 7.66
C GLU A 132 -15.75 -4.39 6.61
N ILE A 133 -16.43 -5.51 6.93
CA ILE A 133 -17.47 -6.07 6.06
C ILE A 133 -18.59 -5.04 5.83
N LYS A 134 -19.13 -4.44 6.91
CA LYS A 134 -20.18 -3.42 6.78
C LYS A 134 -19.72 -2.21 5.96
N LYS A 135 -18.45 -1.78 6.10
CA LYS A 135 -17.88 -0.69 5.29
C LYS A 135 -17.91 -1.04 3.80
N TYR A 136 -17.44 -2.23 3.42
CA TYR A 136 -17.51 -2.69 2.03
C TYR A 136 -18.95 -2.76 1.53
N GLU A 137 -19.88 -3.31 2.30
CA GLU A 137 -21.31 -3.36 1.94
C GLU A 137 -21.88 -1.97 1.67
N SER A 138 -21.52 -0.98 2.49
CA SER A 138 -21.99 0.41 2.33
C SER A 138 -21.43 1.11 1.08
N LEU A 139 -20.37 0.57 0.48
CA LEU A 139 -19.71 1.12 -0.71
C LEU A 139 -20.21 0.49 -2.02
N ILE A 140 -20.86 -0.67 -1.93
CA ILE A 140 -21.37 -1.39 -3.10
C ILE A 140 -22.73 -0.78 -3.48
N GLU A 141 -22.81 -0.18 -4.66
CA GLU A 141 -24.07 0.38 -5.20
C GLU A 141 -24.92 -0.67 -5.92
N GLU A 142 -24.29 -1.74 -6.43
CA GLU A 142 -24.92 -2.81 -7.19
C GLU A 142 -25.37 -3.97 -6.28
N GLN A 143 -26.15 -4.91 -6.83
CA GLN A 143 -26.45 -6.14 -6.10
C GLN A 143 -25.19 -7.01 -6.00
N ILE A 144 -24.92 -7.55 -4.81
CA ILE A 144 -23.80 -8.48 -4.61
C ILE A 144 -24.06 -9.75 -5.45
N PRO A 145 -23.20 -10.08 -6.43
CA PRO A 145 -23.51 -11.08 -7.46
C PRO A 145 -23.33 -12.53 -6.99
N TYR A 146 -23.19 -12.76 -5.69
CA TYR A 146 -22.93 -14.08 -5.11
C TYR A 146 -24.19 -14.61 -4.42
N ALA A 147 -24.79 -15.65 -4.99
CA ALA A 147 -26.04 -16.23 -4.51
C ALA A 147 -25.99 -16.70 -3.04
N ASN A 148 -24.80 -17.08 -2.55
CA ASN A 148 -24.59 -17.53 -1.18
C ASN A 148 -24.10 -16.43 -0.23
N TYR A 149 -24.01 -15.16 -0.67
CA TYR A 149 -23.46 -14.07 0.14
C TYR A 149 -24.14 -13.94 1.50
N GLU A 150 -25.47 -13.79 1.51
CA GLU A 150 -26.25 -13.62 2.75
C GLU A 150 -26.07 -14.79 3.72
N SER A 151 -26.00 -16.01 3.21
CA SER A 151 -25.78 -17.21 4.03
C SER A 151 -24.41 -17.17 4.71
N VAL A 152 -23.35 -16.88 3.94
CA VAL A 152 -21.97 -16.78 4.45
C VAL A 152 -21.83 -15.61 5.42
N ARG A 153 -22.42 -14.46 5.09
CA ARG A 153 -22.43 -13.26 5.92
C ARG A 153 -23.06 -13.56 7.28
N ASN A 154 -24.24 -14.17 7.31
CA ASN A 154 -24.94 -14.48 8.56
C ASN A 154 -24.17 -15.49 9.42
N ALA A 155 -23.59 -16.53 8.79
CA ALA A 155 -22.77 -17.51 9.51
C ALA A 155 -21.50 -16.89 10.11
N PHE A 156 -20.86 -15.97 9.39
CA PHE A 156 -19.68 -15.26 9.90
C PHE A 156 -20.03 -14.32 11.07
N PHE A 157 -21.15 -13.58 10.98
CA PHE A 157 -21.58 -12.63 12.01
C PHE A 157 -22.16 -13.27 13.28
N SER A 158 -22.37 -14.59 13.26
CA SER A 158 -22.84 -15.36 14.42
C SER A 158 -21.71 -15.98 15.27
N LEU A 159 -20.44 -15.79 14.87
CA LEU A 159 -19.26 -16.23 15.63
C LEU A 159 -19.09 -15.41 16.92
#